data_AF-A0A1M2VZE9-F1
#
_entry.id   AF-A0A1M2VZE9-F1
#
_cell.length_a   1.000
_cell.length_b   1.000
_cell.length_c   1.000
_cell.angle_alpha   90.00
_cell.angle_beta   90.00
_cell.angle_gamma   90.00
#
_symmetry.space_group_name_H-M   'P 1'
#
loop_
_entity.id
_entity.type
_entity.pdbx_description
1 polymer ?
#
loop_
_entity_poly.entity_id
_entity_poly.type
_entity_poly.pdbx_seq_one_letter_code
_entity_poly.pdbx_strand_id
1 'polypeptide(L)'
;MSELCPVYAPFFGAMGFVQLGAGLSVGLAGLAAGFAIGIVGDAGVRGTAQQPRLFVGMILILIFAEVLGLYGLIVALIMNSRAGDVAGARDMFGTRLERNVRRRSDVA
;
A
#
# COMPACT_ATOMS: atom_id res chain seq x y z
N MET A 1 10.05 -10.77 32.73
CA MET A 1 9.26 -9.83 31.89
C MET A 1 10.11 -8.82 31.11
N SER A 2 11.42 -8.68 31.36
CA SER A 2 12.34 -7.77 30.63
C SER A 2 13.10 -8.39 29.43
N GLU A 3 13.18 -9.72 29.33
CA GLU A 3 13.91 -10.45 28.27
C GLU A 3 13.14 -10.58 26.94
N LEU A 4 11.90 -10.08 26.86
CA LEU A 4 11.08 -10.10 25.63
C LEU A 4 11.36 -8.91 24.69
N CYS A 5 11.96 -7.84 25.21
CA CYS A 5 12.19 -6.59 24.49
C CYS A 5 13.23 -6.67 23.33
N PRO A 6 14.29 -7.52 23.33
CA PRO A 6 15.23 -7.54 22.19
C PRO A 6 14.68 -8.25 20.94
N VAL A 7 13.68 -9.14 21.06
CA VAL A 7 13.11 -9.88 19.93
C VAL A 7 11.97 -9.10 19.24
N TYR A 8 11.27 -8.22 19.97
CA TYR A 8 10.15 -7.41 19.47
C TYR A 8 10.51 -5.95 19.14
N ALA A 9 11.59 -5.39 19.71
CA ALA A 9 12.04 -4.02 19.42
C ALA A 9 12.24 -3.70 17.92
N PRO A 10 12.87 -4.56 17.09
CA PRO A 10 13.00 -4.26 15.66
C PRO A 10 11.68 -4.45 14.89
N PHE A 11 10.68 -5.15 15.45
CA PHE A 11 9.44 -5.48 14.74
C PHE A 11 8.50 -4.28 14.63
N PHE A 12 8.24 -3.57 15.74
CA PHE A 12 7.33 -2.42 15.72
C PHE A 12 7.91 -1.24 14.90
N GLY A 13 9.23 -1.02 14.99
CA GLY A 13 9.91 0.00 14.20
C GLY A 13 9.88 -0.32 12.71
N ALA A 14 10.44 -1.45 12.28
CA ALA A 14 10.58 -1.76 10.86
C ALA A 14 9.23 -1.97 10.15
N MET A 15 8.27 -2.66 10.78
CA MET A 15 6.95 -2.87 10.20
C MET A 15 6.13 -1.57 10.15
N GLY A 16 6.20 -0.74 11.20
CA GLY A 16 5.53 0.55 11.25
C GLY A 16 5.98 1.51 10.15
N PHE A 17 7.29 1.61 9.89
CA PHE A 17 7.81 2.45 8.80
C PHE A 17 7.41 1.96 7.41
N VAL A 18 7.31 0.64 7.21
CA VAL A 18 6.84 0.08 5.92
C VAL A 18 5.36 0.38 5.69
N GLN A 19 4.51 0.24 6.72
CA GLN A 19 3.09 0.56 6.61
C GLN A 19 2.84 2.06 6.37
N LEU A 20 3.59 2.92 7.08
CA LEU A 20 3.55 4.36 6.90
C LEU A 20 4.02 4.76 5.50
N GLY A 21 5.12 4.17 5.02
CA GLY A 21 5.65 4.42 3.68
C GLY A 21 4.69 3.97 2.57
N ALA A 22 4.06 2.80 2.72
CA ALA A 22 3.04 2.32 1.79
C ALA A 22 1.84 3.28 1.74
N GLY A 23 1.30 3.68 2.89
CA GLY A 23 0.18 4.63 2.97
C GLY A 23 0.51 6.01 2.41
N LEU A 24 1.71 6.54 2.70
CA LEU A 24 2.14 7.84 2.22
C LEU A 24 2.35 7.87 0.70
N SER A 25 2.87 6.77 0.13
CA SER A 25 3.09 6.66 -1.32
C SER A 25 1.78 6.73 -2.11
N VAL A 26 0.74 5.99 -1.69
CA VAL A 26 -0.57 6.01 -2.35
C VAL A 26 -1.32 7.32 -2.09
N GLY A 27 -1.22 7.86 -0.87
CA GLY A 27 -1.88 9.11 -0.50
C GLY A 27 -1.36 10.31 -1.29
N LEU A 28 -0.03 10.43 -1.45
CA LEU A 28 0.57 11.51 -2.23
C LEU A 28 0.34 11.33 -3.74
N ALA A 29 0.40 10.10 -4.26
CA ALA A 29 0.09 9.83 -5.66
C ALA A 29 -1.37 10.17 -6.01
N GLY A 30 -2.32 9.79 -5.15
CA GLY A 30 -3.74 10.10 -5.32
C GLY A 30 -4.05 11.60 -5.19
N LEU A 31 -3.41 12.31 -4.26
CA LEU A 31 -3.56 13.77 -4.15
C LEU A 31 -3.04 14.49 -5.40
N ALA A 32 -1.88 14.09 -5.92
CA ALA A 32 -1.30 14.68 -7.13
C ALA A 32 -2.18 14.42 -8.36
N ALA A 33 -2.67 13.18 -8.52
CA ALA A 33 -3.59 12.82 -9.60
C ALA A 33 -4.91 13.60 -9.52
N GLY A 34 -5.53 13.65 -8.33
CA GLY A 34 -6.78 14.39 -8.10
C GLY A 34 -6.63 15.89 -8.35
N PHE A 35 -5.49 16.48 -7.99
CA PHE A 35 -5.21 17.89 -8.28
C PHE A 35 -5.09 18.16 -9.79
N ALA A 36 -4.38 17.30 -10.53
CA ALA A 36 -4.27 17.42 -11.98
C ALA A 36 -5.64 17.24 -12.67
N ILE A 37 -6.42 16.25 -12.22
CA ILE A 37 -7.79 15.99 -12.68
C ILE A 37 -8.69 17.21 -12.45
N GLY A 38 -8.57 17.88 -11.30
CA GLY A 38 -9.34 19.09 -11.01
C GLY A 38 -9.07 20.23 -12.00
N ILE A 39 -7.80 20.46 -12.34
CA ILE A 39 -7.39 21.51 -13.29
C ILE A 39 -7.85 21.16 -14.71
N VAL A 40 -7.62 19.92 -15.15
CA VAL A 40 -8.05 19.43 -16.47
C VAL A 40 -9.57 19.44 -16.59
N GLY A 41 -10.30 19.14 -15.51
CA GLY A 41 -11.75 19.19 -15.45
C GLY A 41 -12.30 20.59 -15.67
N ASP A 42 -11.77 21.61 -14.99
CA ASP A 42 -12.21 23.01 -15.16
C ASP A 42 -11.98 23.51 -16.60
N ALA A 43 -10.77 23.30 -17.13
CA ALA A 43 -10.45 23.66 -18.50
C ALA A 43 -11.27 22.86 -19.53
N GLY A 44 -11.51 21.59 -19.24
CA GLY A 44 -12.22 20.66 -20.10
C GLY A 44 -13.71 20.98 -20.21
N VAL A 45 -14.38 21.35 -19.12
CA VAL A 45 -15.80 21.77 -19.15
C VAL A 45 -15.95 23.06 -19.96
N ARG A 46 -15.05 24.02 -19.77
CA ARG A 46 -15.03 25.27 -20.55
C ARG A 46 -14.79 25.03 -22.05
N GLY A 47 -13.88 24.12 -22.40
CA GLY A 47 -13.60 23.75 -23.78
C GLY A 47 -14.74 22.96 -24.45
N THR A 48 -15.37 22.04 -23.72
CA THR A 48 -16.47 21.22 -24.23
C THR A 48 -17.72 22.06 -24.52
N ALA A 49 -17.94 23.14 -23.78
CA ALA A 49 -19.04 24.09 -24.02
C ALA A 49 -18.94 24.81 -25.38
N GLN A 50 -17.71 25.03 -25.89
CA GLN A 50 -17.49 25.65 -27.21
C GLN A 50 -17.58 24.63 -28.35
N GLN A 51 -17.07 23.42 -28.13
CA GLN A 51 -17.01 22.37 -29.13
C GLN A 51 -17.27 20.99 -28.49
N PRO A 52 -18.51 20.45 -28.57
CA PRO A 52 -18.87 19.20 -27.89
C PRO A 52 -18.13 17.96 -28.43
N ARG A 53 -17.47 18.07 -29.60
CA ARG A 53 -16.62 17.02 -30.17
C ARG A 53 -15.37 16.71 -29.34
N LEU A 54 -14.94 17.61 -28.45
CA LEU A 54 -13.79 17.43 -27.57
C LEU A 54 -14.08 16.58 -26.32
N PHE A 55 -15.36 16.26 -26.07
CA PHE A 55 -15.79 15.54 -24.86
C PHE A 55 -15.05 14.21 -24.65
N VAL A 56 -14.90 13.42 -25.72
CA VAL A 56 -14.19 12.12 -25.66
C VAL A 56 -12.69 12.32 -25.36
N GLY A 57 -12.07 13.33 -25.96
CA GLY A 57 -10.66 13.65 -25.72
C GLY A 57 -10.39 14.05 -24.26
N MET A 58 -11.29 14.84 -23.67
CA MET A 58 -11.23 15.22 -22.26
C MET A 58 -11.33 14.00 -21.34
N ILE A 59 -12.30 13.09 -21.60
CA ILE A 59 -12.45 11.86 -20.82
C ILE A 59 -11.20 10.98 -20.89
N LEU A 60 -10.59 10.84 -22.06
CA LEU A 60 -9.36 10.06 -22.21
C LEU A 60 -8.22 10.62 -21.35
N ILE A 61 -8.04 11.95 -21.33
CA ILE A 61 -7.00 12.59 -20.50
C ILE A 61 -7.27 12.37 -19.00
N LEU A 62 -8.53 12.45 -18.57
CA LEU A 62 -8.92 12.22 -17.17
C LEU A 62 -8.64 10.77 -16.73
N ILE A 63 -8.89 9.78 -17.59
CA ILE A 63 -8.61 8.37 -17.28
C ILE A 63 -7.10 8.12 -17.22
N PHE A 64 -6.32 8.66 -18.17
CA PHE A 64 -4.86 8.51 -18.12
C PHE A 64 -4.24 9.19 -16.90
N ALA A 65 -4.81 10.31 -16.44
CA ALA A 65 -4.41 10.97 -15.20
C ALA A 65 -4.63 10.06 -13.98
N GLU A 66 -5.76 9.35 -13.91
CA GLU A 66 -6.09 8.46 -12.79
C GLU A 66 -5.19 7.21 -12.74
N VAL A 67 -4.78 6.68 -13.90
CA VAL A 67 -3.88 5.51 -13.96
C VAL A 67 -2.54 5.78 -13.27
N LEU A 68 -2.06 7.03 -13.25
CA LEU A 68 -0.87 7.41 -12.46
C LEU A 68 -1.10 7.25 -10.95
N GLY A 69 -2.29 7.58 -10.45
CA GLY A 69 -2.68 7.34 -9.06
C GLY A 69 -2.77 5.85 -8.74
N LEU A 70 -3.34 5.05 -9.65
CA LEU A 70 -3.40 3.59 -9.52
C LEU A 70 -2.00 2.95 -9.51
N TYR A 71 -1.04 3.51 -10.23
CA TYR A 71 0.34 3.06 -10.16
C TYR A 71 0.92 3.20 -8.74
N GLY A 72 0.61 4.30 -8.05
CA GLY A 72 0.97 4.50 -6.64
C GLY A 72 0.31 3.47 -5.71
N LEU A 73 -0.94 3.09 -5.97
CA LEU A 73 -1.64 2.04 -5.22
C LEU A 73 -0.99 0.66 -5.40
N ILE A 74 -0.61 0.31 -6.63
CA ILE A 74 0.04 -0.98 -6.93
C ILE A 74 1.37 -1.09 -6.19
N VAL A 75 2.18 -0.03 -6.17
CA VAL A 75 3.46 0.00 -5.45
C VAL A 75 3.24 -0.17 -3.94
N ALA A 76 2.24 0.51 -3.36
CA ALA A 76 1.89 0.36 -1.95
C ALA A 76 1.45 -1.07 -1.61
N LEU A 77 0.68 -1.71 -2.49
CA LEU A 77 0.26 -3.11 -2.34
C LEU A 77 1.45 -4.07 -2.35
N ILE A 78 2.37 -3.93 -3.30
CA ILE A 78 3.58 -4.76 -3.37
C ILE A 78 4.44 -4.60 -2.10
N MET A 79 4.54 -3.37 -1.60
CA MET A 79 5.28 -3.08 -0.36
C MET A 79 4.64 -3.76 0.85
N ASN A 80 3.30 -3.78 0.91
CA ASN A 80 2.54 -4.43 1.97
C ASN A 80 2.60 -5.96 1.89
N SER A 81 2.51 -6.54 0.68
CA SER A 81 2.63 -7.99 0.48
C SER A 81 3.99 -8.51 0.96
N ARG A 82 5.08 -7.80 0.67
CA ARG A 82 6.42 -8.15 1.17
C ARG A 82 6.52 -8.03 2.68
N ALA A 83 5.84 -7.05 3.29
CA ALA A 83 5.78 -6.92 4.75
C ALA A 83 5.02 -8.10 5.39
N GLY A 84 3.97 -8.58 4.73
CA GLY A 84 3.19 -9.75 5.13
C GLY A 84 3.99 -11.05 5.10
N ASP A 85 4.86 -11.25 4.11
CA ASP A 85 5.72 -12.45 4.03
C ASP A 85 6.66 -12.58 5.24
N VAL A 86 7.19 -11.47 5.74
CA VAL A 86 8.06 -11.45 6.92
C VAL A 86 7.28 -11.74 8.21
N ALA A 87 6.00 -11.37 8.27
CA ALA A 87 5.10 -11.74 9.36
C ALA A 87 4.73 -13.23 9.30
N GLY A 88 4.34 -13.74 8.14
CA GLY A 88 3.93 -15.13 7.95
C GLY A 88 5.04 -16.14 8.26
N ALA A 89 6.29 -15.83 7.89
CA ALA A 89 7.45 -16.67 8.22
C ALA A 89 7.68 -16.80 9.74
N ARG A 90 7.37 -15.75 10.52
CA ARG A 90 7.54 -15.72 11.98
C ARG A 90 6.45 -16.51 12.70
N ASP A 91 5.20 -16.41 12.25
CA ASP A 91 4.09 -17.23 12.78
C ASP A 91 4.33 -18.73 12.53
N MET A 92 4.88 -19.07 11.37
CA MET A 92 5.26 -20.45 11.05
C MET A 92 6.38 -20.99 11.95
N PHE A 93 7.33 -20.13 12.36
CA PHE A 93 8.38 -20.51 13.30
C PHE A 93 7.84 -20.66 14.73
N GLY A 94 6.99 -19.74 15.18
CA GLY A 94 6.32 -19.82 16.49
C GLY A 94 5.51 -21.11 16.66
N THR A 95 4.65 -21.42 15.69
CA THR A 95 3.83 -22.66 15.71
C THR A 95 4.67 -23.94 15.55
N ARG A 96 5.85 -23.89 14.94
CA ARG A 96 6.78 -25.04 14.92
C ARG A 96 7.44 -25.25 16.28
N LEU A 97 7.84 -24.19 16.96
CA LEU A 97 8.41 -24.28 18.30
C LEU A 97 7.40 -24.84 19.31
N GLU A 98 6.16 -24.36 19.29
CA GLU A 98 5.11 -24.88 20.16
C GLU A 98 4.83 -26.37 19.91
N ARG A 99 4.82 -26.80 18.65
CA ARG A 99 4.70 -28.22 18.30
C ARG A 99 5.89 -29.06 18.74
N ASN A 100 7.11 -28.52 18.69
CA ASN A 100 8.32 -29.25 19.06
C ASN A 100 8.48 -29.38 20.58
N VAL A 101 8.08 -28.35 21.35
CA VAL A 101 7.98 -28.39 22.81
C VAL A 101 6.91 -29.37 23.26
N ARG A 102 5.71 -29.33 22.66
CA ARG A 102 4.62 -30.27 22.97
C ARG A 102 5.01 -31.73 22.66
N ARG A 103 5.71 -31.97 21.55
CA ARG A 103 6.29 -33.29 21.26
C ARG A 103 7.34 -33.73 22.27
N ARG A 104 8.07 -32.82 22.91
CA ARG A 104 9.03 -33.19 23.97
C ARG A 104 8.34 -33.51 25.29
N SER A 105 7.23 -32.85 25.62
CA SER A 105 6.45 -33.16 26.82
C SER A 105 5.67 -34.47 26.72
N ASP A 106 5.33 -34.94 25.52
CA ASP A 106 4.72 -36.26 25.33
C ASP A 106 5.74 -37.43 25.35
N VAL A 107 7.05 -37.12 25.42
CA VAL A 107 8.15 -38.11 25.35
C VAL A 107 8.96 -38.16 26.66
N ALA A 108 8.60 -37.36 27.66
CA ALA A 108 9.15 -37.35 29.01
C ALA A 108 8.13 -37.90 30.02
#